data_AF-A0A1Z5HB68-F1
#
_entry.id   AF-A0A1Z5HB68-F1
#
_cell.length_a   1.000
_cell.length_b   1.000
_cell.length_c   1.000
_cell.angle_alpha   90.00
_cell.angle_beta   90.00
_cell.angle_gamma   90.00
#
_symmetry.space_group_name_H-M   'P 1'
#
loop_
_entity.id
_entity.type
_entity.pdbx_description
1 polymer ?
#
loop_
_entity_poly.entity_id
_entity_poly.type
_entity_poly.pdbx_seq_one_letter_code
_entity_poly.pdbx_strand_id
1 'polypeptide(L)'
;MMRRYSGRDFTPQEIALIRELIAKNPEYTRAELSRQVCELLHWYKIDGGSKAMSCRVAMLRMQDDDLIQLPAPTRKRPEARIRFTAATDPEQVLTAAVHELPQLQFHNVRKGKQSSLWNEYIHRYHYLVYKTLPGAQMRYFVTAGDQLVALLGFGASAWQCAPRDNYIGWSHEQRKQNLHLIIN
;
A
#
# COMPACT_ATOMS: atom_id res chain seq x y z
N MET A 1 -25.46 16.46 -2.06
CA MET A 1 -25.27 15.24 -1.24
C MET A 1 -23.78 15.02 -1.02
N MET A 2 -23.36 14.64 0.18
CA MET A 2 -21.98 14.22 0.44
C MET A 2 -21.68 12.94 -0.33
N ARG A 3 -20.49 12.85 -0.93
CA ARG A 3 -20.04 11.65 -1.66
C ARG A 3 -18.80 11.08 -0.98
N ARG A 4 -18.75 9.76 -0.82
CA ARG A 4 -17.69 9.09 -0.07
C ARG A 4 -16.67 8.42 -0.99
N TYR A 5 -15.42 8.84 -0.90
CA TYR A 5 -14.30 8.27 -1.66
C TYR A 5 -13.11 7.98 -0.75
N SER A 6 -12.47 6.82 -0.93
CA SER A 6 -11.27 6.41 -0.17
C SER A 6 -11.42 6.58 1.37
N GLY A 7 -12.64 6.40 1.89
CA GLY A 7 -12.94 6.52 3.33
C GLY A 7 -13.10 7.97 3.85
N ARG A 8 -13.13 8.98 2.97
CA ARG A 8 -13.40 10.39 3.30
C ARG A 8 -14.69 10.84 2.61
N ASP A 9 -15.51 11.63 3.31
CA ASP A 9 -16.67 12.28 2.71
C ASP A 9 -16.24 13.60 2.07
N PHE A 10 -16.80 13.88 0.90
CA PHE A 10 -16.55 15.09 0.14
C PHE A 10 -17.83 15.89 0.02
N THR A 11 -17.76 17.16 0.41
CA THR A 11 -18.87 18.09 0.22
C THR A 11 -18.92 18.58 -1.23
N PRO A 12 -20.07 19.07 -1.71
CA PRO A 12 -20.16 19.72 -3.02
C PRO A 12 -19.17 20.88 -3.17
N GLN A 13 -18.92 21.63 -2.09
CA GLN A 13 -17.97 22.76 -2.05
C GLN A 13 -16.53 22.27 -2.24
N GLU A 14 -16.13 21.19 -1.57
CA GLU A 14 -14.80 20.61 -1.76
C GLU A 14 -14.61 20.08 -3.19
N ILE A 15 -15.64 19.45 -3.78
CA ILE A 15 -15.58 19.02 -5.19
C ILE A 15 -15.45 20.23 -6.11
N ALA A 16 -16.15 21.34 -5.84
CA ALA A 16 -16.00 22.58 -6.60
C ALA A 16 -14.58 23.16 -6.49
N LEU A 17 -13.99 23.17 -5.30
CA LEU A 17 -12.59 23.59 -5.09
C LEU A 17 -11.60 22.71 -5.89
N ILE A 18 -11.82 21.39 -5.94
CA ILE A 18 -11.00 20.49 -6.76
C ILE A 18 -11.12 20.85 -8.25
N ARG A 19 -12.33 21.15 -8.75
CA ARG A 19 -12.55 21.58 -10.14
C ARG A 19 -11.81 22.88 -10.45
N GLU A 20 -11.90 23.85 -9.56
CA GLU A 20 -11.24 25.15 -9.71
C GLU A 20 -9.71 25.00 -9.75
N LEU A 21 -9.14 24.18 -8.86
CA LEU A 21 -7.73 23.86 -8.84
C LEU A 21 -7.27 23.22 -10.16
N ILE A 22 -8.04 22.29 -10.71
CA ILE A 22 -7.73 21.65 -11.99
C ILE A 22 -7.77 22.69 -13.13
N ALA A 23 -8.81 23.55 -13.17
CA ALA A 23 -8.99 24.54 -14.21
C ALA A 23 -7.89 25.61 -14.21
N LYS A 24 -7.41 26.01 -13.02
CA LYS A 24 -6.34 27.00 -12.85
C LYS A 24 -4.94 26.47 -13.19
N ASN A 25 -4.75 25.15 -13.19
CA ASN A 25 -3.45 24.51 -13.36
C ASN A 25 -3.48 23.40 -14.44
N PRO A 26 -3.72 23.74 -15.72
CA PRO A 26 -3.80 22.77 -16.81
C PRO A 26 -2.49 21.97 -17.02
N GLU A 27 -1.35 22.51 -16.59
CA GLU A 27 -0.03 21.90 -16.67
C GLU A 27 0.21 20.83 -15.59
N TYR A 28 -0.60 20.79 -14.53
CA TYR A 28 -0.39 19.87 -13.43
C TYR A 28 -0.71 18.43 -13.83
N THR A 29 0.23 17.54 -13.51
CA THR A 29 -0.04 16.11 -13.62
C THR A 29 -1.08 15.69 -12.57
N ARG A 30 -1.76 14.55 -12.80
CA ARG A 30 -2.60 13.91 -11.77
C ARG A 30 -1.87 13.69 -10.44
N ALA A 31 -0.54 13.56 -10.48
CA ALA A 31 0.26 13.40 -9.28
C ALA A 31 0.44 14.70 -8.50
N GLU A 32 0.66 15.81 -9.21
CA GLU A 32 0.72 17.15 -8.61
C GLU A 32 -0.63 17.53 -8.04
N LEU A 33 -1.71 17.43 -8.84
CA LEU A 33 -3.07 17.71 -8.40
C LEU A 33 -3.43 16.96 -7.10
N SER A 34 -3.07 15.67 -7.01
CA SER A 34 -3.34 14.90 -5.78
C SER A 34 -2.60 15.39 -4.54
N ARG A 35 -1.43 16.04 -4.69
CA ARG A 35 -0.69 16.66 -3.57
C ARG A 35 -1.32 17.99 -3.19
N GLN A 36 -1.62 18.83 -4.18
CA GLN A 36 -2.28 20.12 -3.98
C GLN A 36 -3.67 19.98 -3.35
N VAL A 37 -4.48 19.00 -3.76
CA VAL A 37 -5.77 18.70 -3.11
C VAL A 37 -5.58 18.25 -1.67
N CYS A 38 -4.57 17.43 -1.39
CA CYS A 38 -4.26 17.04 -0.01
C CYS A 38 -3.89 18.24 0.86
N GLU A 39 -3.17 19.21 0.32
CA GLU A 39 -2.83 20.45 1.03
C GLU A 39 -4.08 21.31 1.25
N LEU A 40 -4.83 21.58 0.18
CA LEU A 40 -6.05 22.38 0.20
C LEU A 40 -7.12 21.86 1.17
N LEU A 41 -7.25 20.54 1.28
CA LEU A 41 -8.27 19.89 2.12
C LEU A 41 -7.72 19.35 3.45
N HIS A 42 -6.48 19.71 3.79
CA HIS A 42 -5.76 19.21 4.97
C HIS A 42 -5.80 17.68 5.12
N TRP A 43 -5.68 16.96 4.01
CA TRP A 43 -5.83 15.51 3.97
C TRP A 43 -4.48 14.79 4.14
N TYR A 44 -4.13 14.59 5.41
CA TYR A 44 -2.87 13.99 5.84
C TYR A 44 -3.06 12.64 6.54
N LYS A 45 -1.96 11.89 6.66
CA LYS A 45 -1.82 10.70 7.50
C LYS A 45 -1.56 11.14 8.95
N ILE A 46 -1.61 10.17 9.86
CA ILE A 46 -1.33 10.41 11.28
C ILE A 46 0.12 10.85 11.54
N ASP A 47 1.05 10.49 10.66
CA ASP A 47 2.46 10.91 10.69
C ASP A 47 2.70 12.29 10.04
N GLY A 48 1.64 13.01 9.67
CA GLY A 48 1.70 14.30 8.96
C GLY A 48 1.99 14.18 7.46
N GLY A 49 2.30 12.98 6.94
CA GLY A 49 2.55 12.76 5.53
C GLY A 49 1.28 12.93 4.67
N SER A 50 1.43 13.43 3.46
CA SER A 50 0.30 13.58 2.51
C SER A 50 -0.39 12.24 2.19
N LYS A 51 -1.73 12.26 2.09
CA LYS A 51 -2.55 11.14 1.56
C LYS A 51 -2.69 11.16 0.03
N ALA A 52 -1.75 11.78 -0.70
CA ALA A 52 -1.81 11.96 -2.15
C ALA A 52 -2.18 10.69 -2.95
N MET A 53 -1.75 9.50 -2.52
CA MET A 53 -2.16 8.25 -3.18
C MET A 53 -3.65 7.95 -3.01
N SER A 54 -4.19 8.04 -1.79
CA SER A 54 -5.63 7.89 -1.53
C SER A 54 -6.44 9.00 -2.21
N CYS A 55 -5.90 10.21 -2.25
CA CYS A 55 -6.50 11.34 -2.96
C CYS A 55 -6.55 11.10 -4.46
N ARG A 56 -5.47 10.61 -5.06
CA ARG A 56 -5.46 10.29 -6.50
C ARG A 56 -6.48 9.21 -6.83
N VAL A 57 -6.60 8.17 -6.01
CA VAL A 57 -7.64 7.14 -6.18
C VAL A 57 -9.05 7.73 -6.04
N ALA A 58 -9.26 8.63 -5.07
CA ALA A 58 -10.54 9.31 -4.92
C ALA A 58 -10.89 10.16 -6.15
N MET A 59 -9.93 10.96 -6.64
CA MET A 59 -10.11 11.81 -7.82
C MET A 59 -10.36 11.01 -9.10
N LEU A 60 -9.69 9.86 -9.28
CA LEU A 60 -9.99 8.97 -10.41
C LEU A 60 -11.44 8.49 -10.37
N ARG A 61 -11.92 8.05 -9.21
CA ARG A 61 -13.33 7.64 -9.03
C ARG A 61 -14.31 8.80 -9.19
N MET A 62 -13.94 10.00 -8.74
CA MET A 62 -14.75 11.20 -8.98
C MET A 62 -14.87 11.50 -10.47
N GLN A 63 -13.80 11.29 -11.26
CA GLN A 63 -13.87 11.41 -12.71
C GLN A 63 -14.78 10.33 -13.32
N ASP A 64 -14.66 9.08 -12.86
CA ASP A 64 -15.53 7.98 -13.32
C ASP A 64 -17.02 8.24 -13.00
N ASP A 65 -17.29 9.01 -11.94
CA ASP A 65 -18.64 9.47 -11.55
C ASP A 65 -19.02 10.84 -12.17
N ASP A 66 -18.30 11.29 -13.21
CA ASP A 66 -18.48 12.55 -13.94
C ASP A 66 -18.46 13.83 -13.08
N LEU A 67 -17.82 13.77 -11.91
CA LEU A 67 -17.72 14.92 -11.01
C LEU A 67 -16.59 15.86 -11.37
N ILE A 68 -15.48 15.35 -11.88
CA ILE A 68 -14.31 16.17 -12.24
C ILE A 68 -13.74 15.64 -13.55
N GLN A 69 -12.92 16.44 -14.22
CA GLN A 69 -12.20 16.02 -15.42
C GLN A 69 -10.71 16.12 -15.15
N LEU A 70 -9.98 15.01 -15.11
CA LEU A 70 -8.54 15.01 -14.87
C LEU A 70 -7.77 15.09 -16.19
N PRO A 71 -6.57 15.69 -16.18
CA PRO A 71 -5.70 15.69 -17.36
C PRO A 71 -5.36 14.26 -17.79
N ALA A 72 -5.03 14.06 -19.06
CA ALA A 72 -4.63 12.75 -19.59
C ALA A 72 -3.42 12.16 -18.84
N PRO A 73 -3.29 10.83 -18.71
CA PRO A 73 -2.12 10.22 -18.10
C PRO A 73 -0.86 10.53 -18.93
N THR A 74 0.19 11.03 -18.28
CA THR A 74 1.46 11.37 -18.97
C THR A 74 2.36 10.16 -19.24
N ARG A 75 2.08 9.01 -18.61
CA ARG A 75 2.87 7.78 -18.76
C ARG A 75 1.94 6.58 -18.85
N LYS A 76 2.30 5.60 -19.69
CA LYS A 76 1.68 4.28 -19.66
C LYS A 76 1.94 3.63 -18.31
N ARG A 77 0.97 2.83 -17.85
CA ARG A 77 1.15 2.02 -16.64
C ARG A 77 2.34 1.09 -16.88
N PRO A 78 3.37 1.09 -16.01
CA PRO A 78 4.48 0.16 -16.14
C PRO A 78 3.94 -1.27 -16.00
N GLU A 79 4.41 -2.16 -16.86
CA GLU A 79 4.12 -3.59 -16.73
C GLU A 79 4.86 -4.13 -15.50
N ALA A 80 4.11 -4.68 -14.55
CA ALA A 80 4.69 -5.33 -13.38
C ALA A 80 5.17 -6.74 -13.75
N ARG A 81 6.21 -6.86 -14.57
CA ARG A 81 6.86 -8.15 -14.84
C ARG A 81 8.04 -8.34 -13.89
N ILE A 82 7.90 -9.28 -12.97
CA ILE A 82 9.02 -9.77 -12.18
C ILE A 82 9.86 -10.67 -13.08
N ARG A 83 11.16 -10.40 -13.12
CA ARG A 83 12.13 -11.21 -13.86
C ARG A 83 12.89 -12.07 -12.87
N PHE A 84 13.02 -13.34 -13.20
CA PHE A 84 13.86 -14.27 -12.45
C PHE A 84 15.33 -14.01 -12.73
N THR A 85 16.11 -13.95 -11.67
CA THR A 85 17.56 -13.75 -11.62
C THR A 85 18.19 -14.87 -10.81
N ALA A 86 19.50 -15.07 -10.95
CA ALA A 86 20.22 -16.07 -10.17
C ALA A 86 20.19 -15.78 -8.65
N ALA A 87 19.86 -14.55 -8.23
CA ALA A 87 19.86 -14.12 -6.84
C ALA A 87 18.74 -14.77 -6.00
N THR A 88 17.79 -15.47 -6.63
CA THR A 88 16.75 -16.23 -5.92
C THR A 88 16.72 -17.69 -6.38
N ASP A 89 17.81 -18.20 -6.96
CA ASP A 89 17.93 -19.62 -7.32
C ASP A 89 17.82 -20.51 -6.08
N PRO A 90 17.35 -21.77 -6.23
CA PRO A 90 17.22 -22.68 -5.10
C PRO A 90 18.56 -22.86 -4.40
N GLU A 91 18.59 -22.58 -3.09
CA GLU A 91 19.72 -22.88 -2.23
C GLU A 91 19.64 -24.31 -1.69
N GLN A 92 20.69 -24.74 -0.99
CA GLN A 92 20.72 -26.06 -0.35
C GLN A 92 19.61 -26.17 0.70
N VAL A 93 18.91 -27.31 0.70
CA VAL A 93 17.86 -27.60 1.67
C VAL A 93 18.45 -27.62 3.09
N LEU A 94 17.84 -26.84 3.97
CA LEU A 94 18.14 -26.86 5.40
C LEU A 94 17.58 -28.14 6.04
N THR A 95 18.47 -29.00 6.51
CA THR A 95 18.13 -30.26 7.20
C THR A 95 18.48 -30.27 8.68
N ALA A 96 19.11 -29.20 9.19
CA ALA A 96 19.48 -29.09 10.60
C ALA A 96 18.24 -29.02 11.50
N ALA A 97 18.37 -29.49 12.74
CA ALA A 97 17.29 -29.35 13.71
C ALA A 97 17.10 -27.88 14.08
N VAL A 98 15.86 -27.47 14.39
CA VAL A 98 15.54 -26.05 14.67
C VAL A 98 16.38 -25.46 15.81
N HIS A 99 16.74 -26.27 16.80
CA HIS A 99 17.55 -25.84 17.95
C HIS A 99 19.06 -25.72 17.64
N GLU A 100 19.50 -26.23 16.50
CA GLU A 100 20.89 -26.11 16.01
C GLU A 100 21.06 -24.88 15.10
N LEU A 101 19.95 -24.27 14.66
CA LEU A 101 19.99 -23.07 13.85
C LEU A 101 20.54 -21.89 14.67
N PRO A 102 21.40 -21.05 14.07
CA PRO A 102 21.76 -19.78 14.67
C PRO A 102 20.53 -18.93 14.99
N GLN A 103 20.72 -17.95 15.89
CA GLN A 103 19.68 -17.00 16.22
C GLN A 103 19.13 -16.31 14.95
N LEU A 104 17.79 -16.31 14.82
CA LEU A 104 17.12 -15.68 13.69
C LEU A 104 17.23 -14.16 13.76
N GLN A 105 17.58 -13.55 12.63
CA GLN A 105 17.65 -12.10 12.47
C GLN A 105 16.60 -11.63 11.47
N PHE A 106 15.93 -10.52 11.80
CA PHE A 106 14.84 -9.96 11.02
C PHE A 106 15.28 -8.64 10.38
N HIS A 107 15.38 -8.64 9.05
CA HIS A 107 15.88 -7.50 8.28
C HIS A 107 14.74 -6.83 7.53
N ASN A 108 14.44 -5.57 7.88
CA ASN A 108 13.44 -4.78 7.19
C ASN A 108 13.80 -4.56 5.72
N VAL A 109 12.90 -4.90 4.81
CA VAL A 109 13.06 -4.71 3.37
C VAL A 109 12.88 -3.24 3.01
N ARG A 110 13.93 -2.62 2.49
CA ARG A 110 13.92 -1.23 2.01
C ARG A 110 13.52 -1.16 0.53
N LYS A 111 13.29 0.06 0.04
CA LYS A 111 12.98 0.34 -1.37
C LYS A 111 14.14 -0.06 -2.30
N GLY A 112 13.87 -0.12 -3.61
CA GLY A 112 14.89 -0.39 -4.63
C GLY A 112 15.20 -1.89 -4.75
N LYS A 113 16.49 -2.24 -4.71
CA LYS A 113 16.96 -3.62 -4.97
C LYS A 113 16.37 -4.64 -3.99
N GLN A 114 16.36 -4.35 -2.68
CA GLN A 114 15.78 -5.25 -1.67
C GLN A 114 14.30 -5.52 -1.92
N SER A 115 13.51 -4.49 -2.22
CA SER A 115 12.09 -4.65 -2.57
C SER A 115 11.89 -5.51 -3.81
N SER A 116 12.77 -5.41 -4.80
CA SER A 116 12.66 -6.17 -6.05
C SER A 116 13.03 -7.64 -5.81
N LEU A 117 14.10 -7.88 -5.04
CA LEU A 117 14.55 -9.22 -4.63
C LEU A 117 13.48 -9.94 -3.80
N TRP A 118 12.87 -9.26 -2.82
CA TRP A 118 11.79 -9.83 -2.02
C TRP A 118 10.59 -10.21 -2.89
N ASN A 119 10.19 -9.33 -3.82
CA ASN A 119 9.09 -9.62 -4.74
C ASN A 119 9.41 -10.84 -5.62
N GLU A 120 10.66 -10.97 -6.06
CA GLU A 120 11.12 -12.10 -6.85
C GLU A 120 11.03 -13.43 -6.09
N TYR A 121 11.52 -13.49 -4.86
CA TYR A 121 11.40 -14.66 -3.99
C TYR A 121 9.94 -15.09 -3.79
N ILE A 122 9.04 -14.14 -3.48
CA ILE A 122 7.61 -14.45 -3.34
C ILE A 122 7.02 -14.93 -4.66
N HIS A 123 7.38 -14.31 -5.78
CA HIS A 123 6.88 -14.72 -7.09
C HIS A 123 7.35 -16.11 -7.50
N ARG A 124 8.56 -16.48 -7.10
CA ARG A 124 9.16 -17.78 -7.43
C ARG A 124 8.64 -18.92 -6.56
N TYR A 125 8.54 -18.70 -5.24
CA TYR A 125 8.34 -19.79 -4.27
C TYR A 125 6.98 -19.78 -3.59
N HIS A 126 6.27 -18.65 -3.53
CA HIS A 126 4.95 -18.63 -2.90
C HIS A 126 3.90 -19.13 -3.90
N TYR A 127 3.06 -20.08 -3.47
CA TYR A 127 2.03 -20.71 -4.32
C TYR A 127 1.02 -19.74 -4.94
N LEU A 128 0.79 -18.57 -4.32
CA LEU A 128 -0.07 -17.50 -4.87
C LEU A 128 0.63 -16.52 -5.80
N VAL A 129 1.93 -16.72 -6.03
CA VAL A 129 2.86 -15.76 -6.65
C VAL A 129 2.81 -14.37 -6.02
N TYR A 130 3.66 -13.46 -6.49
CA TYR A 130 3.65 -12.08 -5.99
C TYR A 130 2.44 -11.33 -6.52
N LYS A 131 1.69 -10.72 -5.61
CA LYS A 131 0.70 -9.67 -5.87
C LYS A 131 1.09 -8.44 -5.06
N THR A 132 0.84 -7.25 -5.62
CA THR A 132 1.10 -6.01 -4.90
C THR A 132 0.30 -5.96 -3.61
N LEU A 133 1.00 -5.85 -2.48
CA LEU A 133 0.36 -5.69 -1.17
C LEU A 133 -0.35 -4.33 -1.10
N PRO A 134 -1.66 -4.30 -0.79
CA PRO A 134 -2.40 -3.05 -0.73
C PRO A 134 -2.07 -2.27 0.55
N GLY A 135 -2.05 -0.95 0.45
CA GLY A 135 -1.93 -0.06 1.61
C GLY A 135 -0.54 -0.01 2.24
N ALA A 136 -0.51 0.27 3.55
CA ALA A 136 0.72 0.22 4.34
C ALA A 136 1.22 -1.23 4.41
N GLN A 137 2.53 -1.43 4.26
CA GLN A 137 3.12 -2.76 4.26
C GLN A 137 4.46 -2.76 4.99
N MET A 138 4.76 -3.90 5.58
CA MET A 138 6.04 -4.20 6.22
C MET A 138 6.51 -5.56 5.72
N ARG A 139 7.79 -5.67 5.38
CA ARG A 139 8.35 -6.87 4.77
C ARG A 139 9.71 -7.15 5.37
N TYR A 140 10.02 -8.43 5.54
CA TYR A 140 11.25 -8.89 6.15
C TYR A 140 11.92 -9.98 5.33
N PHE A 141 13.25 -9.94 5.34
CA PHE A 141 14.09 -11.12 5.17
C PHE A 141 14.42 -11.69 6.56
N VAL A 142 14.33 -13.00 6.73
CA VAL A 142 14.69 -13.68 7.98
C VAL A 142 15.89 -14.57 7.71
N THR A 143 16.98 -14.35 8.43
CA THR A 143 18.22 -15.14 8.27
C THR A 143 18.56 -15.95 9.52
N ALA A 144 19.18 -17.11 9.33
CA ALA A 144 19.83 -17.90 10.38
C ALA A 144 21.34 -17.85 10.10
N GLY A 145 22.06 -16.99 10.83
CA GLY A 145 23.41 -16.58 10.42
C GLY A 145 23.34 -15.84 9.08
N ASP A 146 24.13 -16.28 8.10
CA ASP A 146 24.18 -15.71 6.75
C ASP A 146 23.13 -16.29 5.80
N GLN A 147 22.45 -17.37 6.19
CA GLN A 147 21.50 -18.05 5.32
C GLN A 147 20.11 -17.43 5.41
N LEU A 148 19.49 -17.14 4.27
CA LEU A 148 18.09 -16.69 4.20
C LEU A 148 17.16 -17.90 4.38
N VAL A 149 16.32 -17.87 5.41
CA VAL A 149 15.45 -19.00 5.77
C VAL A 149 13.96 -18.73 5.60
N ALA A 150 13.55 -17.46 5.64
CA ALA A 150 12.16 -17.09 5.42
C ALA A 150 11.98 -15.65 4.91
N LEU A 151 10.80 -15.40 4.34
CA LEU A 151 10.32 -14.07 3.97
C LEU A 151 8.99 -13.83 4.68
N LEU A 152 8.83 -12.64 5.27
CA LEU A 152 7.56 -12.24 5.89
C LEU A 152 7.03 -10.98 5.21
N GLY A 153 5.71 -10.89 5.10
CA GLY A 153 5.01 -9.73 4.56
C GLY A 153 3.73 -9.49 5.33
N PHE A 154 3.60 -8.27 5.87
CA PHE A 154 2.43 -7.79 6.58
C PHE A 154 1.79 -6.67 5.77
N GLY A 155 0.49 -6.80 5.51
CA GLY A 155 -0.31 -5.77 4.85
C GLY A 155 -1.12 -4.95 5.84
N ALA A 156 -1.74 -3.89 5.35
CA ALA A 156 -2.72 -3.15 6.14
C ALA A 156 -3.89 -4.08 6.53
N SER A 157 -4.44 -3.86 7.72
CA SER A 157 -5.61 -4.60 8.18
C SER A 157 -6.77 -4.55 7.19
N ALA A 158 -7.41 -5.71 6.97
CA ALA A 158 -8.60 -5.77 6.16
C ALA A 158 -9.68 -4.86 6.76
N TRP A 159 -10.41 -4.17 5.88
CA TRP A 159 -11.42 -3.20 6.29
C TRP A 159 -12.42 -3.80 7.28
N GLN A 160 -12.94 -4.99 7.00
CA GLN A 160 -13.85 -5.72 7.87
C GLN A 160 -13.35 -7.15 8.06
N CYS A 161 -13.34 -7.61 9.31
CA CYS A 161 -13.03 -9.00 9.65
C CYS A 161 -13.78 -9.34 10.93
N ALA A 162 -14.99 -9.90 10.79
CA ALA A 162 -15.86 -10.17 11.92
C ALA A 162 -15.19 -11.03 13.02
N PRO A 163 -14.42 -12.10 12.70
CA PRO A 163 -13.72 -12.85 13.74
C PRO A 163 -12.75 -12.00 14.57
N ARG A 164 -11.96 -11.15 13.92
CA ARG A 164 -11.03 -10.22 14.59
C ARG A 164 -11.79 -9.19 15.42
N ASP A 165 -12.77 -8.54 14.82
CA ASP A 165 -13.51 -7.46 15.46
C ASP A 165 -14.27 -7.99 16.70
N ASN A 166 -14.84 -9.20 16.62
CA ASN A 166 -15.49 -9.89 17.74
C ASN A 166 -14.50 -10.30 18.84
N TYR A 167 -13.32 -10.82 18.45
CA TYR A 167 -12.29 -11.23 19.42
C TYR A 167 -11.75 -10.05 20.22
N ILE A 168 -11.49 -8.91 19.56
CA ILE A 168 -11.03 -7.68 20.23
C ILE A 168 -12.19 -7.00 21.00
N GLY A 169 -13.45 -7.30 20.64
CA GLY A 169 -14.64 -6.68 21.23
C GLY A 169 -14.92 -5.28 20.66
N TRP A 170 -14.51 -5.01 19.41
CA TRP A 170 -14.74 -3.72 18.77
C TRP A 170 -16.15 -3.61 18.18
N SER A 171 -16.85 -2.54 18.54
CA SER A 171 -17.98 -2.04 17.77
C SER A 171 -17.55 -1.53 16.39
N HIS A 172 -18.52 -1.27 15.49
CA HIS A 172 -18.24 -0.73 14.15
C HIS A 172 -17.49 0.61 14.19
N GLU A 173 -17.81 1.48 15.14
CA GLU A 173 -17.14 2.78 15.26
C GLU A 173 -15.73 2.63 15.84
N GLN A 174 -15.53 1.78 16.86
CA GLN A 174 -14.19 1.47 17.38
C GLN A 174 -13.30 0.84 16.32
N ARG A 175 -13.84 -0.09 15.51
CA ARG A 175 -13.12 -0.65 14.36
C ARG A 175 -12.65 0.45 13.42
N LYS A 176 -13.53 1.37 12.99
CA LYS A 176 -13.16 2.47 12.09
C LYS A 176 -12.03 3.33 12.66
N GLN A 177 -12.07 3.61 13.97
CA GLN A 177 -11.08 4.44 14.64
C GLN A 177 -9.73 3.71 14.80
N ASN A 178 -9.75 2.42 15.15
CA ASN A 178 -8.56 1.69 15.58
C ASN A 178 -7.91 0.82 14.50
N LEU A 179 -8.54 0.65 13.33
CA LEU A 179 -8.05 -0.27 12.29
C LEU A 179 -6.59 -0.02 11.87
N HIS A 180 -6.15 1.24 11.93
CA HIS A 180 -4.80 1.65 11.56
C HIS A 180 -3.71 1.20 12.56
N LEU A 181 -4.11 0.71 13.75
CA LEU A 181 -3.21 0.29 14.83
C LEU A 181 -2.86 -1.19 14.79
N ILE A 182 -3.52 -1.96 13.91
CA ILE A 182 -3.35 -3.41 13.84
C ILE A 182 -3.04 -3.86 12.41
N ILE A 183 -2.52 -5.07 12.30
CA ILE A 183 -2.36 -5.83 11.06
C ILE A 183 -3.17 -7.14 11.19
N ASN A 184 -3.52 -7.74 10.05
CA ASN A 184 -4.09 -9.09 10.02
C ASN A 184 -3.01 -10.12 9.76
#